data_AF-A0AAW4W420-F1
#
_entry.id   AF-A0AAW4W420-F1
#
_cell.length_a   1.000
_cell.length_b   1.000
_cell.length_c   1.000
_cell.angle_alpha   90.00
_cell.angle_beta   90.00
_cell.angle_gamma   90.00
#
_symmetry.space_group_name_H-M   'P 1'
#
loop_
_entity.id
_entity.type
_entity.pdbx_description
1 polymer ?
#
loop_
_entity_poly.entity_id
_entity_poly.type
_entity_poly.pdbx_seq_one_letter_code
_entity_poly.pdbx_strand_id
1 'polypeptide(L)'
;MDFLLEALTNWLKEMLVGGIMSNLSGMFDSVNQQVADISVQVGQTPQGWNGSIFNMIENLSNSIMVPIAGVILAIVMTVDLIQMIADKNNLHDVDTWMIFKWVFKSAAAILIVTNTWNIVMGVFDMAQSVVAQA
;
A
#
# COMPACT_ATOMS: atom_id res chain seq x y z
N MET A 1 -5.45 -56.08 41.53
CA MET A 1 -6.50 -55.54 40.63
C MET A 1 -6.22 -54.07 40.33
N ASP A 2 -5.88 -53.28 41.35
CA ASP A 2 -5.42 -51.88 41.20
C ASP A 2 -4.21 -51.72 40.27
N PHE A 3 -3.16 -52.55 40.43
CA PHE A 3 -1.98 -52.48 39.55
C PHE A 3 -2.32 -52.63 38.05
N LEU A 4 -3.27 -53.52 37.70
CA LEU A 4 -3.68 -53.72 36.30
C LEU A 4 -4.55 -52.56 35.80
N LEU A 5 -5.47 -52.05 36.62
CA LEU A 5 -6.30 -50.88 36.27
C LEU A 5 -5.47 -49.60 36.13
N GLU A 6 -4.46 -49.43 36.98
CA GLU A 6 -3.53 -48.31 36.94
C GLU A 6 -2.62 -48.39 35.71
N ALA A 7 -2.08 -49.57 35.38
CA ALA A 7 -1.31 -49.79 34.16
C ALA A 7 -2.14 -49.52 32.89
N LEU A 8 -3.39 -49.97 32.85
CA LEU A 8 -4.29 -49.78 31.70
C LEU A 8 -4.70 -48.30 31.55
N THR A 9 -4.94 -47.62 32.67
CA THR A 9 -5.25 -46.18 32.69
C THR A 9 -4.07 -45.33 32.21
N ASN A 10 -2.85 -45.66 32.64
CA ASN A 10 -1.63 -44.97 32.19
C ASN A 10 -1.38 -45.19 30.69
N TRP A 11 -1.53 -46.42 30.19
CA TRP A 11 -1.41 -46.72 28.77
C TRP A 11 -2.41 -45.93 27.91
N LEU A 12 -3.67 -45.87 28.33
CA LEU A 12 -4.74 -45.16 27.60
C LEU A 12 -4.52 -43.65 27.62
N LYS A 13 -4.02 -43.11 28.73
CA LYS A 13 -3.62 -41.70 28.86
C LYS A 13 -2.44 -41.37 27.94
N GLU A 14 -1.40 -42.19 27.91
CA GLU A 14 -0.23 -41.98 27.03
C GLU A 14 -0.62 -42.03 25.55
N MET A 15 -1.49 -42.96 25.16
CA MET A 15 -2.00 -43.05 23.79
C MET A 15 -2.85 -41.82 23.40
N LEU A 16 -3.75 -41.36 24.27
CA LEU A 16 -4.57 -40.17 24.00
C LEU A 16 -3.72 -38.90 23.97
N VAL A 17 -2.79 -38.74 24.91
CA VAL A 17 -1.86 -37.60 24.94
C VAL A 17 -0.97 -37.62 23.70
N GLY A 18 -0.43 -38.78 23.32
CA GLY A 18 0.38 -38.95 22.12
C GLY A 18 -0.39 -38.62 20.84
N GLY A 19 -1.64 -39.07 20.72
CA GLY A 19 -2.52 -38.76 19.60
C GLY A 19 -2.85 -37.26 19.50
N ILE A 20 -3.18 -36.61 20.63
CA ILE A 20 -3.45 -35.17 20.67
C ILE A 20 -2.20 -34.36 20.35
N MET A 21 -1.05 -34.69 20.95
CA MET A 21 0.21 -34.02 20.68
C MET A 21 0.66 -34.19 19.23
N SER A 22 0.46 -35.36 18.64
CA SER A 22 0.72 -35.59 17.21
C SER A 22 -0.17 -34.74 16.32
N ASN A 23 -1.46 -34.61 16.65
CA ASN A 23 -2.38 -33.75 15.91
C ASN A 23 -2.00 -32.27 16.03
N LEU A 24 -1.67 -31.81 17.24
CA LEU A 24 -1.22 -30.45 17.51
C LEU A 24 0.10 -30.12 16.81
N SER A 25 1.06 -31.05 16.79
CA SER A 25 2.30 -30.89 16.02
C SER A 25 2.01 -30.76 14.54
N GLY A 26 1.15 -31.61 13.98
CA GLY A 26 0.76 -31.51 12.57
C GLY A 26 0.05 -30.20 12.23
N MET A 27 -0.78 -29.68 13.14
CA MET A 27 -1.38 -28.34 12.98
C MET A 27 -0.33 -27.24 13.05
N PHE A 28 0.63 -27.33 13.97
CA PHE A 28 1.71 -26.34 14.11
C PHE A 28 2.62 -26.31 12.88
N ASP A 29 2.95 -27.47 12.32
CA ASP A 29 3.74 -27.59 11.10
C ASP A 29 3.01 -26.99 9.89
N SER A 30 1.70 -27.27 9.76
CA SER A 30 0.86 -26.68 8.71
C SER A 30 0.77 -25.15 8.83
N VAL A 31 0.60 -24.63 10.06
CA VAL A 31 0.62 -23.19 10.31
C VAL A 31 1.98 -22.59 9.98
N ASN A 32 3.09 -23.23 10.37
CA ASN A 32 4.43 -22.75 10.04
C ASN A 32 4.67 -22.68 8.53
N GLN A 33 4.19 -23.67 7.78
CA GLN A 33 4.30 -23.68 6.33
C GLN A 33 3.48 -22.55 5.70
N GLN A 34 2.25 -22.34 6.15
CA GLN A 34 1.42 -21.21 5.70
C GLN A 34 2.06 -19.86 6.04
N VAL A 35 2.62 -19.70 7.23
CA VAL A 35 3.33 -18.49 7.63
C VAL A 35 4.58 -18.26 6.77
N ALA A 36 5.32 -19.32 6.45
CA ALA A 36 6.46 -19.23 5.53
C ALA A 36 6.02 -18.79 4.13
N ASP A 37 4.96 -19.37 3.58
CA ASP A 37 4.42 -18.97 2.27
C ASP A 37 3.91 -17.52 2.27
N ILE A 38 3.22 -17.11 3.33
CA ILE A 38 2.76 -15.73 3.51
C ILE A 38 3.95 -14.77 3.60
N SER A 39 5.02 -15.14 4.30
CA SER A 39 6.23 -14.31 4.44
C SER A 39 6.88 -14.00 3.08
N VAL A 40 6.80 -14.94 2.14
CA VAL A 40 7.28 -14.73 0.76
C VAL A 40 6.32 -13.82 -0.01
N GLN A 41 5.00 -14.01 0.14
CA GLN A 41 4.00 -13.22 -0.56
C GLN A 41 3.99 -11.75 -0.13
N VAL A 42 4.16 -11.45 1.16
CA VAL A 42 4.19 -10.06 1.66
C VAL A 42 5.42 -9.27 1.22
N GLY A 43 6.49 -9.95 0.79
CA GLY A 43 7.69 -9.32 0.25
C GLY A 43 7.61 -8.95 -1.23
N GLN A 44 6.57 -9.40 -1.95
CA GLN A 44 6.44 -9.16 -3.38
C GLN A 44 5.99 -7.74 -3.69
N THR A 45 6.35 -7.23 -4.87
CA THR A 45 5.77 -5.98 -5.39
C THR A 45 4.27 -6.19 -5.61
N PRO A 46 3.46 -5.12 -5.61
CA PRO A 46 2.06 -5.22 -6.02
C PRO A 46 1.86 -5.91 -7.38
N GLN A 47 2.76 -5.68 -8.34
CA GLN A 47 2.76 -6.35 -9.64
C GLN A 47 3.09 -7.85 -9.54
N GLY A 48 4.05 -8.22 -8.70
CA GLY A 48 4.45 -9.62 -8.46
C GLY A 48 3.40 -10.42 -7.69
N TRP A 49 2.70 -9.77 -6.75
CA TRP A 49 1.63 -10.36 -5.96
C TRP A 49 0.38 -10.67 -6.80
N ASN A 50 -0.10 -9.69 -7.59
CA ASN A 50 -1.24 -9.90 -8.47
C ASN A 50 -1.24 -8.91 -9.64
N GLY A 51 -0.71 -9.34 -10.79
CA GLY A 51 -0.65 -8.51 -12.00
C GLY A 51 -2.02 -8.08 -12.53
N SER A 52 -3.07 -8.88 -12.36
CA SER A 52 -4.41 -8.53 -12.85
C SER A 52 -5.05 -7.41 -12.03
N ILE A 53 -4.97 -7.48 -10.70
CA ILE A 53 -5.45 -6.43 -9.80
C ILE A 53 -4.59 -5.17 -9.97
N PHE A 54 -3.28 -5.34 -10.09
CA PHE A 54 -2.35 -4.24 -10.34
C PHE A 54 -2.72 -3.47 -11.61
N ASN A 55 -2.89 -4.16 -12.74
CA ASN A 55 -3.29 -3.54 -13.99
C ASN A 55 -4.68 -2.90 -13.90
N MET A 56 -5.62 -3.49 -13.16
CA MET A 56 -6.93 -2.88 -12.92
C MET A 56 -6.78 -1.52 -12.21
N ILE A 57 -5.99 -1.47 -11.14
CA ILE A 57 -5.75 -0.24 -10.37
C ILE A 57 -5.01 0.80 -11.21
N GLU A 58 -3.98 0.39 -11.94
CA GLU A 58 -3.24 1.27 -12.87
C GLU A 58 -4.17 1.91 -13.89
N ASN A 59 -5.01 1.10 -14.52
CA ASN A 59 -5.97 1.57 -15.52
C ASN A 59 -6.99 2.54 -14.91
N LEU A 60 -7.50 2.27 -13.71
CA LEU A 60 -8.40 3.20 -13.00
C LEU A 60 -7.70 4.51 -12.66
N SER A 61 -6.44 4.44 -12.21
CA SER A 61 -5.62 5.62 -11.91
C SER A 61 -5.46 6.51 -13.16
N ASN A 62 -5.01 5.92 -14.26
CA ASN A 62 -4.72 6.64 -15.50
C ASN A 62 -5.98 7.13 -16.22
N SER A 63 -7.06 6.34 -16.20
CA SER A 63 -8.26 6.63 -16.99
C SER A 63 -9.29 7.50 -16.26
N ILE A 64 -9.31 7.48 -14.92
CA ILE A 64 -10.34 8.16 -14.13
C ILE A 64 -9.72 9.15 -13.15
N MET A 65 -8.75 8.71 -12.35
CA MET A 65 -8.21 9.56 -11.28
C MET A 65 -7.42 10.76 -11.83
N VAL A 66 -6.54 10.55 -12.81
CA VAL A 66 -5.75 11.63 -13.41
C VAL A 66 -6.64 12.71 -14.06
N PRO A 67 -7.65 12.37 -14.90
CA PRO A 67 -8.57 13.37 -15.44
C PRO A 67 -9.34 14.15 -14.38
N ILE A 68 -9.87 13.49 -13.33
CA ILE A 68 -10.61 14.16 -12.26
C ILE A 68 -9.68 15.14 -11.51
N ALA A 69 -8.47 14.71 -11.18
CA ALA A 69 -7.47 15.57 -10.55
C ALA A 69 -7.12 16.77 -11.46
N GLY A 70 -7.01 16.57 -12.77
CA GLY A 70 -6.79 17.64 -13.74
C GLY A 70 -7.90 18.70 -13.74
N VAL A 71 -9.17 18.30 -13.65
CA VAL A 71 -10.30 19.23 -13.57
C VAL A 71 -10.28 20.01 -12.26
N ILE A 72 -10.04 19.33 -11.13
CA ILE A 72 -9.93 19.98 -9.82
C ILE A 72 -8.78 20.98 -9.82
N LEU A 73 -7.63 20.60 -10.35
CA LEU A 73 -6.48 21.50 -10.49
C LEU A 73 -6.82 22.72 -11.33
N ALA A 74 -7.49 22.56 -12.48
CA ALA A 74 -7.90 23.69 -13.31
C ALA A 74 -8.79 24.69 -12.53
N ILE A 75 -9.74 24.18 -11.75
CA ILE A 75 -10.60 25.01 -10.88
C ILE A 75 -9.75 25.73 -9.82
N VAL A 76 -8.92 25.00 -9.08
CA VAL A 76 -8.06 25.55 -8.02
C VAL A 76 -7.13 26.63 -8.57
N MET A 77 -6.48 26.38 -9.71
CA MET A 77 -5.57 27.35 -10.34
C MET A 77 -6.29 28.61 -10.81
N THR A 78 -7.54 28.47 -11.28
CA THR A 78 -8.38 29.61 -11.71
C THR A 78 -8.79 30.46 -10.51
N VAL A 79 -9.19 29.84 -9.40
CA VAL A 79 -9.52 30.55 -8.16
C VAL A 79 -8.29 31.28 -7.60
N ASP A 80 -7.14 30.62 -7.56
CA ASP A 80 -5.85 31.21 -7.13
C ASP A 80 -5.48 32.43 -7.99
N LEU A 81 -5.72 32.37 -9.29
CA LEU A 81 -5.51 33.49 -10.21
C LEU A 81 -6.46 34.67 -9.95
N ILE A 82 -7.74 34.39 -9.75
CA ILE A 82 -8.75 35.42 -9.43
C ILE A 82 -8.39 36.12 -8.12
N GLN A 83 -8.01 35.37 -7.09
CA GLN A 83 -7.63 35.92 -5.79
C GLN A 83 -6.42 36.85 -5.91
N MET A 84 -5.36 36.42 -6.60
CA MET A 84 -4.18 37.25 -6.84
C MET A 84 -4.50 38.56 -7.56
N ILE A 85 -5.45 38.57 -8.50
CA ILE A 85 -5.89 39.77 -9.22
C ILE A 85 -6.78 40.64 -8.32
N ALA A 86 -7.70 40.03 -7.57
CA ALA A 86 -8.64 40.73 -6.68
C ALA A 86 -7.95 41.39 -5.49
N ASP A 87 -6.91 40.76 -4.92
CA ASP A 87 -6.12 41.30 -3.81
C ASP A 87 -5.25 42.49 -4.26
N LYS A 88 -4.95 42.60 -5.56
CA LYS A 88 -4.13 43.67 -6.15
C LYS A 88 -4.96 44.71 -6.94
N ASN A 89 -6.19 45.00 -6.50
CA ASN A 89 -7.16 45.92 -7.12
C ASN A 89 -6.75 47.42 -7.19
N ASN A 90 -5.46 47.74 -7.21
CA ASN A 90 -4.94 49.09 -7.46
C ASN A 90 -4.02 49.19 -8.70
N LEU A 91 -3.90 48.14 -9.52
CA LEU A 91 -3.24 48.09 -10.84
C LEU A 91 -1.82 48.71 -10.98
N HIS A 92 -1.18 49.17 -9.90
CA HIS A 92 0.13 49.81 -9.98
C HIS A 92 1.28 48.81 -9.78
N ASP A 93 1.05 47.68 -9.12
CA ASP A 93 2.09 46.66 -8.85
C ASP A 93 1.55 45.24 -9.07
N VAL A 94 1.06 44.92 -10.27
CA VAL A 94 0.98 43.49 -10.65
C VAL A 94 2.42 42.99 -10.80
N ASP A 95 3.01 42.61 -9.67
CA ASP A 95 4.36 42.09 -9.59
C ASP A 95 4.49 40.93 -10.57
N THR A 96 5.27 41.09 -11.64
CA THR A 96 5.61 40.02 -12.58
C THR A 96 6.11 38.77 -11.84
N TRP A 97 6.74 38.98 -10.68
CA TRP A 97 7.17 37.94 -9.74
C TRP A 97 6.04 37.06 -9.18
N MET A 98 4.85 37.62 -8.95
CA MET A 98 3.70 36.89 -8.43
C MET A 98 3.10 35.95 -9.49
N ILE A 99 2.98 36.44 -10.73
CA ILE A 99 2.57 35.63 -11.87
C ILE A 99 3.59 34.51 -12.14
N PHE A 100 4.89 34.81 -12.07
CA PHE A 100 5.92 33.79 -12.24
C PHE A 100 5.81 32.66 -11.20
N LYS A 101 5.59 33.00 -9.92
CA LYS A 101 5.36 32.00 -8.86
C LYS A 101 4.11 31.16 -9.10
N TRP A 102 3.04 31.77 -9.60
CA TRP A 102 1.81 31.04 -9.95
C TRP A 102 2.03 30.07 -11.11
N VAL A 103 2.72 30.49 -12.18
CA VAL A 103 3.08 29.61 -13.30
C VAL A 103 3.91 28.42 -12.81
N PHE A 104 4.91 28.66 -11.96
CA PHE A 104 5.74 27.60 -11.41
C PHE A 104 4.93 26.63 -10.53
N LYS A 105 4.08 27.14 -9.63
CA LYS A 105 3.17 26.34 -8.80
C LYS A 105 2.24 25.47 -9.67
N SER A 106 1.70 26.03 -10.74
CA SER A 106 0.84 25.32 -11.71
C SER A 106 1.61 24.18 -12.39
N ALA A 107 2.81 24.47 -12.91
CA ALA A 107 3.64 23.49 -13.59
C ALA A 107 4.04 22.33 -12.67
N ALA A 108 4.43 22.64 -11.42
CA ALA A 108 4.72 21.64 -10.42
C ALA A 108 3.50 20.76 -10.10
N ALA A 109 2.32 21.35 -9.93
CA ALA A 109 1.09 20.61 -9.66
C ALA A 109 0.71 19.66 -10.82
N ILE A 110 0.86 20.11 -12.07
CA ILE A 110 0.62 19.28 -13.26
C ILE A 110 1.61 18.11 -13.28
N LEU A 111 2.91 18.38 -13.08
CA LEU A 111 3.93 17.33 -13.08
C LEU A 111 3.65 16.25 -12.04
N ILE A 112 3.24 16.64 -10.84
CA ILE A 112 2.90 15.67 -9.77
C ILE A 112 1.68 14.83 -10.18
N VAL A 113 0.59 15.47 -10.63
CA VAL A 113 -0.63 14.73 -10.99
C VAL A 113 -0.40 13.77 -12.17
N THR A 114 0.32 14.21 -13.19
CA THR A 114 0.66 13.36 -14.35
C THR A 114 1.56 12.19 -13.96
N ASN A 115 2.39 12.32 -12.92
CA ASN A 115 3.31 11.28 -12.48
C ASN A 115 2.85 10.53 -11.22
N THR A 116 1.58 10.65 -10.82
CA THR A 116 1.06 10.02 -9.59
C THR A 116 1.38 8.52 -9.53
N TRP A 117 1.19 7.81 -10.63
CA TRP A 117 1.49 6.38 -10.71
C TRP A 117 2.98 6.06 -10.50
N ASN A 118 3.85 6.80 -11.18
CA ASN A 118 5.30 6.65 -11.04
C ASN A 118 5.76 6.92 -9.61
N ILE A 119 5.16 7.90 -8.92
CA ILE A 119 5.45 8.20 -7.52
C ILE A 119 5.04 7.05 -6.62
N VAL A 120 3.84 6.49 -6.80
CA VAL A 120 3.35 5.34 -6.02
C VAL A 120 4.28 4.14 -6.22
N MET A 121 4.70 3.86 -7.45
CA MET A 121 5.66 2.79 -7.72
C MET A 121 7.01 3.05 -7.06
N GLY A 122 7.52 4.29 -7.09
CA GLY A 122 8.73 4.66 -6.38
C GLY A 122 8.66 4.44 -4.87
N VAL A 123 7.49 4.62 -4.24
CA VAL A 123 7.29 4.29 -2.81
C VAL A 123 7.37 2.78 -2.59
N PHE A 124 6.77 1.97 -3.47
CA PHE A 124 6.88 0.52 -3.38
C PHE A 124 8.33 0.06 -3.55
N ASP A 125 9.08 0.61 -4.50
CA ASP A 125 10.49 0.29 -4.71
C ASP A 125 11.35 0.62 -3.49
N MET A 126 11.11 1.78 -2.86
CA MET A 126 11.77 2.15 -1.59
C MET A 126 11.41 1.17 -0.46
N ALA A 127 10.14 0.81 -0.31
CA ALA A 127 9.71 -0.14 0.72
C ALA A 127 10.36 -1.51 0.51
N GLN A 128 10.44 -1.98 -0.74
CA GLN A 128 11.12 -3.22 -1.07
C GLN A 128 12.61 -3.18 -0.76
N SER A 129 13.27 -2.03 -0.96
CA SER A 129 14.68 -1.91 -0.60
C SER A 129 14.93 -2.15 0.90
N VAL A 130 13.97 -1.80 1.77
CA VAL A 130 14.03 -2.06 3.22
C VAL A 130 13.76 -3.52 3.51
N VAL A 131 12.75 -4.12 2.87
CA VAL A 131 12.42 -5.55 3.05
C VAL A 131 13.55 -6.45 2.57
N ALA A 132 14.22 -6.10 1.47
CA ALA A 132 15.36 -6.85 0.95
C ALA A 132 16.62 -6.74 1.83
N GLN A 133 16.68 -5.73 2.71
CA GLN A 133 17.77 -5.53 3.67
C GLN A 133 17.51 -6.14 5.05
N ALA A 134 16.27 -6.57 5.32
CA ALA A 134 15.84 -7.20 6.58
C ALA A 134 15.99 -8.73 6.53
#